data_AF-A0A7X3PNM5-F1
#
_entry.id   AF-A0A7X3PNM5-F1
#
_cell.length_a   1.000
_cell.length_b   1.000
_cell.length_c   1.000
_cell.angle_alpha   90.00
_cell.angle_beta   90.00
_cell.angle_gamma   90.00
#
_symmetry.space_group_name_H-M   'P 1'
#
loop_
_entity.id
_entity.type
_entity.pdbx_description
1 polymer ?
#
loop_
_entity_poly.entity_id
_entity_poly.type
_entity_poly.pdbx_seq_one_letter_code
_entity_poly.pdbx_strand_id
1 'polypeptide(L)'
;MPNTASSARQWVEEVARLTRPDRVHWCDGSREEYDALVAQLVRDGGLIPINDGQFEDCYLHRSDPSDVARVENLTFICTADREDAGPNNNWMAPDEAHRLLDGLFQDCMRGRVMYVIPYCMGPINSPYARCGIEVTDSAYVAVNMYLMTRMGAKALERIEREGTFVKGMHSIGELDPERRYIMH
;
A
#
# COMPACT_ATOMS: atom_id res chain seq x y z
N MET A 1 12.75 15.90 7.63
CA MET A 1 12.69 14.66 8.43
C MET A 1 11.50 14.79 9.37
N PRO A 2 10.50 13.90 9.32
CA PRO A 2 9.33 13.96 10.19
C PRO A 2 9.74 13.83 11.67
N ASN A 3 8.94 14.45 12.53
CA ASN A 3 9.22 14.58 13.96
C ASN A 3 9.30 13.16 14.59
N THR A 4 10.38 12.87 15.31
CA THR A 4 10.81 11.51 15.72
C THR A 4 9.85 10.74 16.65
N ALA A 5 8.66 11.25 16.95
CA ALA A 5 7.71 10.69 17.92
C ALA A 5 6.25 10.62 17.41
N SER A 6 5.99 10.69 16.10
CA SER A 6 4.61 10.60 15.57
C SER A 6 4.06 9.17 15.59
N SER A 7 2.75 9.02 15.80
CA SER A 7 2.04 7.73 15.78
C SER A 7 2.22 6.98 14.46
N ALA A 8 2.39 7.72 13.35
CA ALA A 8 2.75 7.19 12.04
C ALA A 8 4.08 6.44 12.06
N ARG A 9 5.13 7.06 12.61
CA ARG A 9 6.46 6.46 12.67
C ARG A 9 6.50 5.20 13.53
N GLN A 10 5.85 5.23 14.69
CA GLN A 10 5.77 4.06 15.58
C GLN A 10 5.12 2.86 14.89
N TRP A 11 4.00 3.09 14.19
CA TRP A 11 3.33 2.04 13.45
C TRP A 11 4.17 1.51 12.28
N VAL A 12 4.85 2.39 11.53
CA VAL A 12 5.76 1.96 10.45
C VAL A 12 6.94 1.14 10.99
N GLU A 13 7.47 1.49 12.17
CA GLU A 13 8.53 0.72 12.84
C GLU A 13 8.02 -0.66 13.30
N GLU A 14 6.77 -0.77 13.75
CA GLU A 14 6.11 -2.06 14.05
C GLU A 14 6.00 -2.93 12.81
N VAL A 15 5.48 -2.38 11.71
CA VAL A 15 5.39 -3.08 10.42
C VAL A 15 6.77 -3.54 9.97
N ALA A 16 7.78 -2.66 9.97
CA ALA A 16 9.13 -3.01 9.53
C ALA A 16 9.75 -4.14 10.37
N ARG A 17 9.45 -4.20 11.68
CA ARG A 17 9.89 -5.31 12.54
C ARG A 17 9.25 -6.64 12.15
N LEU A 18 7.97 -6.63 11.77
CA LEU A 18 7.23 -7.81 11.33
C LEU A 18 7.71 -8.27 9.94
N THR A 19 7.78 -7.35 8.97
CA THR A 19 7.99 -7.68 7.55
C THR A 19 9.46 -7.78 7.14
N ARG A 20 10.39 -7.25 7.94
CA ARG A 20 11.86 -7.29 7.73
C ARG A 20 12.32 -6.80 6.35
N PRO A 21 11.97 -5.59 5.91
CA PRO A 21 12.51 -5.02 4.68
C PRO A 21 13.99 -4.68 4.81
N ASP A 22 14.72 -4.64 3.69
CA ASP A 22 16.12 -4.24 3.66
C ASP A 22 16.28 -2.72 3.85
N ARG A 23 15.29 -1.96 3.38
CA ARG A 23 15.23 -0.50 3.54
C ARG A 23 13.79 -0.01 3.60
N VAL A 24 13.58 1.08 4.33
CA VAL A 24 12.29 1.78 4.40
C VAL A 24 12.40 3.08 3.61
N HIS A 25 11.49 3.30 2.67
CA HIS A 25 11.43 4.49 1.83
C HIS A 25 10.13 5.26 2.10
N TRP A 26 10.24 6.48 2.60
CA TRP A 26 9.07 7.34 2.82
C TRP A 26 8.79 8.14 1.56
N CYS A 27 7.64 7.90 0.94
CA CYS A 27 7.24 8.60 -0.26
C CYS A 27 6.88 10.05 0.04
N ASP A 28 7.56 10.99 -0.63
CA ASP A 28 7.30 12.42 -0.51
C ASP A 28 6.23 12.92 -1.49
N GLY A 29 5.89 12.12 -2.50
CA GLY A 29 4.87 12.44 -3.50
C GLY A 29 5.31 13.53 -4.48
N SER A 30 6.61 13.74 -4.66
CA SER A 30 7.19 14.64 -5.65
C SER A 30 7.19 14.01 -7.05
N ARG A 31 7.28 14.85 -8.09
CA ARG A 31 7.41 14.38 -9.47
C ARG A 31 8.75 13.68 -9.67
N GLU A 32 9.80 14.19 -9.02
CA GLU A 32 11.15 13.64 -9.04
C GLU A 32 11.20 12.22 -8.47
N GLU A 33 10.51 11.98 -7.35
CA GLU A 33 10.36 10.63 -6.77
C GLU A 33 9.58 9.70 -7.71
N TYR A 34 8.46 10.17 -8.26
CA TYR A 34 7.65 9.41 -9.22
C TYR A 34 8.48 8.99 -10.43
N ASP A 35 9.19 9.93 -11.07
CA ASP A 35 10.01 9.65 -12.25
C ASP A 35 11.16 8.67 -11.91
N ALA A 36 11.75 8.78 -10.72
CA ALA A 36 12.79 7.85 -10.26
C ALA A 36 12.26 6.42 -10.07
N LEU A 37 11.07 6.26 -9.50
CA LEU A 37 10.41 4.95 -9.33
C LEU A 37 9.97 4.35 -10.65
N VAL A 38 9.42 5.15 -11.56
CA VAL A 38 9.09 4.72 -12.93
C VAL A 38 10.35 4.27 -13.67
N ALA A 39 11.43 5.05 -13.62
CA ALA A 39 12.69 4.68 -14.23
C ALA A 39 13.27 3.39 -13.62
N GLN A 40 13.10 3.16 -12.31
CA GLN A 40 13.44 1.90 -11.66
C GLN A 40 12.62 0.74 -12.24
N LEU A 41 11.28 0.87 -12.27
CA LEU A 41 10.40 -0.18 -12.80
C LEU A 41 10.67 -0.51 -14.26
N VAL A 42 11.05 0.47 -15.08
CA VAL A 42 11.47 0.23 -16.47
C VAL A 42 12.78 -0.56 -16.52
N ARG A 43 13.78 -0.20 -15.70
CA ARG A 43 15.05 -0.95 -15.63
C ARG A 43 14.85 -2.38 -15.15
N ASP A 44 13.95 -2.57 -14.18
CA ASP A 44 13.66 -3.87 -13.57
C ASP A 44 12.70 -4.71 -14.45
N GLY A 45 12.22 -4.17 -15.58
CA GLY A 45 11.33 -4.85 -16.52
C GLY A 45 9.85 -4.90 -16.10
N GLY A 46 9.48 -4.24 -14.99
CA GLY A 46 8.11 -4.13 -14.52
C GLY A 46 7.24 -3.18 -15.35
N LEU A 47 7.85 -2.22 -16.06
CA LEU A 47 7.17 -1.30 -16.97
C LEU A 47 7.85 -1.27 -18.34
N ILE A 48 7.03 -1.16 -19.39
CA ILE A 48 7.49 -1.00 -20.77
C ILE A 48 7.06 0.39 -21.26
N PRO A 49 7.99 1.29 -21.62
CA PRO A 49 7.65 2.59 -22.17
C PRO A 49 6.85 2.44 -23.48
N ILE A 50 5.76 3.18 -23.60
CA ILE A 50 5.00 3.30 -24.85
C ILE A 50 5.61 4.48 -25.61
N ASN A 51 6.47 4.19 -26.59
CA ASN A 51 7.22 5.20 -27.34
C ASN A 51 6.80 5.22 -28.80
N ASP A 52 5.59 5.73 -29.07
CA ASP A 52 5.03 5.87 -30.42
C ASP A 52 4.87 7.33 -30.87
N GLY A 53 5.34 8.28 -30.06
CA GLY A 53 5.23 9.73 -30.31
C GLY A 53 3.83 10.31 -30.10
N GLN A 54 2.86 9.51 -29.65
CA GLN A 54 1.49 9.95 -29.37
C GLN A 54 1.19 10.01 -27.87
N PHE A 55 1.82 9.14 -27.08
CA PHE A 55 1.58 9.03 -25.65
C PHE A 55 2.86 9.28 -24.84
N GLU A 56 3.06 10.54 -24.44
CA GLU A 56 4.13 10.91 -23.51
C GLU A 56 3.84 10.36 -22.10
N ASP A 57 4.90 10.01 -21.35
CA ASP A 57 4.83 9.49 -19.98
C ASP A 57 3.88 8.29 -19.77
N CYS A 58 3.70 7.47 -20.82
CA CYS A 58 2.83 6.30 -20.79
C CYS A 58 3.62 4.99 -20.76
N TYR A 59 3.15 4.03 -19.96
CA TYR A 59 3.84 2.77 -19.70
C TYR A 59 2.85 1.60 -19.71
N LEU A 60 3.27 0.47 -20.26
CA LEU A 60 2.55 -0.80 -20.19
C LEU A 60 3.11 -1.65 -19.05
N HIS A 61 2.23 -2.07 -18.15
CA HIS A 61 2.48 -3.16 -17.20
C HIS A 61 1.75 -4.43 -17.65
N ARG A 62 2.36 -5.59 -17.46
CA ARG A 62 1.71 -6.90 -17.67
C ARG A 62 1.82 -7.67 -16.37
N SER A 63 0.69 -7.89 -15.70
CA SER A 63 0.65 -8.65 -14.46
C SER A 63 0.81 -10.15 -14.72
N ASP A 64 1.03 -10.91 -13.65
CA ASP A 64 1.00 -12.36 -13.71
C ASP A 64 -0.40 -12.86 -14.13
N PRO A 65 -0.55 -13.90 -14.98
CA PRO A 65 -1.86 -14.45 -15.35
C PRO A 65 -2.73 -14.91 -14.18
N SER A 66 -2.13 -15.21 -13.03
CA SER A 66 -2.84 -15.56 -11.79
C SER A 66 -3.32 -14.35 -10.98
N ASP A 67 -2.89 -13.14 -11.33
CA ASP A 67 -3.28 -11.89 -10.66
C ASP A 67 -3.70 -10.81 -11.66
N VAL A 68 -4.91 -10.98 -12.21
CA VAL A 68 -5.47 -10.12 -13.27
C VAL A 68 -6.72 -9.37 -12.83
N ALA A 69 -7.26 -9.70 -11.65
CA ALA A 69 -8.51 -9.15 -11.15
C ALA A 69 -8.56 -9.21 -9.62
N ARG A 70 -9.61 -8.59 -9.07
CA ARG A 70 -9.97 -8.78 -7.66
C ARG A 70 -10.35 -10.25 -7.41
N VAL A 71 -10.06 -10.73 -6.21
CA VAL A 71 -10.46 -12.07 -5.73
C VAL A 71 -11.53 -11.93 -4.66
N GLU A 72 -12.78 -11.79 -5.08
CA GLU A 72 -13.89 -11.53 -4.15
C GLU A 72 -14.02 -12.62 -3.08
N ASN A 73 -13.76 -13.89 -3.43
CA ASN A 73 -13.83 -15.02 -2.49
C ASN A 73 -12.73 -15.03 -1.43
N LEU A 74 -11.66 -14.23 -1.59
CA LEU A 74 -10.56 -14.08 -0.63
C LEU A 74 -10.54 -12.68 0.01
N THR A 75 -11.62 -11.91 -0.17
CA THR A 75 -11.82 -10.60 0.43
C THR A 75 -12.82 -10.69 1.58
N PHE A 76 -12.41 -10.30 2.78
CA PHE A 76 -13.21 -10.45 4.00
C PHE A 76 -13.42 -9.11 4.72
N ILE A 77 -14.57 -8.99 5.39
CA ILE A 77 -14.87 -7.94 6.34
C ILE A 77 -14.77 -8.54 7.75
N CYS A 78 -13.83 -8.06 8.55
CA CYS A 78 -13.46 -8.63 9.84
C CYS A 78 -14.03 -7.81 11.00
N THR A 79 -15.36 -7.71 11.08
CA THR A 79 -16.05 -7.12 12.23
C THR A 79 -16.06 -8.07 13.43
N ALA A 80 -16.23 -7.54 14.65
CA ALA A 80 -16.33 -8.36 15.86
C ALA A 80 -17.51 -9.33 15.79
N ASP A 81 -18.68 -8.82 15.40
CA ASP A 81 -19.88 -9.61 15.18
C ASP A 81 -20.07 -9.90 13.68
N ARG A 82 -20.38 -11.15 13.34
CA ARG A 82 -20.59 -11.60 11.96
C ARG A 82 -21.74 -10.86 11.27
N GLU A 83 -22.80 -10.54 12.01
CA GLU A 83 -23.99 -9.88 11.46
C GLU A 83 -23.70 -8.46 10.98
N ASP A 84 -22.68 -7.79 11.53
CA ASP A 84 -22.27 -6.44 11.10
C ASP A 84 -21.60 -6.44 9.71
N ALA A 85 -20.96 -7.54 9.33
CA ALA A 85 -20.52 -7.72 7.95
C ALA A 85 -21.70 -7.91 7.01
N GLY A 86 -22.82 -8.47 7.49
CA GLY A 86 -24.03 -8.67 6.72
C GLY A 86 -23.94 -9.79 5.69
N PRO A 87 -25.05 -10.08 4.97
CA PRO A 87 -25.17 -11.29 4.15
C PRO A 87 -24.41 -11.23 2.82
N ASN A 88 -23.93 -10.06 2.41
CA ASN A 88 -23.27 -9.85 1.12
C ASN A 88 -21.74 -9.92 1.20
N ASN A 89 -21.18 -10.15 2.40
CA ASN A 89 -19.75 -10.13 2.65
C ASN A 89 -19.24 -11.48 3.15
N ASN A 90 -18.01 -11.81 2.78
CA ASN A 90 -17.29 -12.87 3.49
C ASN A 90 -16.84 -12.31 4.83
N TRP A 91 -17.00 -13.10 5.89
CA TRP A 91 -16.62 -12.71 7.24
C TRP A 91 -15.60 -13.71 7.80
N MET A 92 -14.62 -13.17 8.52
CA MET A 92 -13.65 -13.93 9.30
C MET A 92 -13.53 -13.25 10.66
N ALA A 93 -13.39 -14.04 11.74
CA ALA A 93 -13.21 -13.47 13.06
C ALA A 93 -11.93 -12.62 13.11
N PRO A 94 -11.93 -11.42 13.75
CA PRO A 94 -10.77 -10.53 13.73
C PRO A 94 -9.47 -11.20 14.22
N ASP A 95 -9.55 -11.95 15.32
CA ASP A 95 -8.38 -12.65 15.88
C ASP A 95 -7.86 -13.76 14.96
N GLU A 96 -8.74 -14.39 14.18
CA GLU A 96 -8.37 -15.40 13.18
C GLU A 96 -7.67 -14.74 11.98
N ALA A 97 -8.25 -13.65 11.47
CA ALA A 97 -7.68 -12.86 10.38
C ALA A 97 -6.29 -12.31 10.75
N HIS A 98 -6.15 -11.74 11.96
CA HIS A 98 -4.86 -11.26 12.45
C HIS A 98 -3.81 -12.38 12.53
N ARG A 99 -4.14 -13.53 13.13
CA ARG A 99 -3.19 -14.66 13.20
C ARG A 99 -2.75 -15.13 11.81
N LEU A 100 -3.68 -15.22 10.87
CA LEU A 100 -3.40 -15.61 9.49
C LEU A 100 -2.48 -14.60 8.81
N LEU A 101 -2.85 -13.32 8.84
CA LEU A 101 -2.10 -12.25 8.19
C LEU A 101 -0.72 -12.04 8.82
N ASP A 102 -0.61 -12.04 10.15
CA ASP A 102 0.69 -11.91 10.83
C ASP A 102 1.65 -13.02 10.40
N GLY A 103 1.14 -14.25 10.21
CA GLY A 103 1.91 -15.36 9.68
C GLY A 103 2.37 -15.16 8.22
N LEU A 104 1.53 -14.54 7.39
CA LEU A 104 1.89 -14.22 5.99
C LEU A 104 2.85 -13.04 5.89
N PHE A 105 2.69 -12.03 6.76
CA PHE A 105 3.51 -10.82 6.75
C PHE A 105 4.86 -11.02 7.44
N GLN A 106 5.02 -12.05 8.28
CA GLN A 106 6.30 -12.35 8.91
C GLN A 106 7.39 -12.49 7.84
N ASP A 107 8.39 -11.61 7.92
CA ASP A 107 9.57 -11.61 7.04
C ASP A 107 9.30 -11.48 5.53
N CYS A 108 8.07 -11.17 5.11
CA CYS A 108 7.66 -11.20 3.70
C CYS A 108 8.39 -10.19 2.80
N MET A 109 9.00 -9.15 3.38
CA MET A 109 9.69 -8.08 2.65
C MET A 109 11.21 -8.21 2.66
N ARG A 110 11.78 -9.33 3.13
CA ARG A 110 13.24 -9.57 3.07
C ARG A 110 13.77 -9.41 1.64
N GLY A 111 14.86 -8.68 1.47
CA GLY A 111 15.42 -8.39 0.14
C GLY A 111 14.69 -7.28 -0.63
N ARG A 112 13.64 -6.67 -0.04
CA ARG A 112 12.79 -5.67 -0.70
C ARG A 112 12.81 -4.33 0.04
N VAL A 113 12.36 -3.31 -0.67
CA VAL A 113 12.07 -1.99 -0.10
C VAL A 113 10.67 -2.02 0.48
N MET A 114 10.49 -1.46 1.68
CA MET A 114 9.15 -1.10 2.15
C MET A 114 8.90 0.38 1.86
N TYR A 115 8.01 0.65 0.93
CA TYR A 115 7.51 1.98 0.62
C TYR A 115 6.42 2.37 1.62
N VAL A 116 6.54 3.55 2.20
CA VAL A 116 5.56 4.15 3.11
C VAL A 116 4.89 5.28 2.35
N ILE A 117 3.58 5.16 2.15
CA ILE A 117 2.77 6.00 1.27
C ILE A 117 1.74 6.75 2.13
N PRO A 118 2.05 7.94 2.65
CA PRO A 118 1.03 8.83 3.20
C PRO A 118 0.12 9.30 2.07
N TYR A 119 -1.20 9.26 2.26
CA TYR A 119 -2.15 9.73 1.25
C TYR A 119 -3.39 10.36 1.86
N CYS A 120 -4.07 11.17 1.06
CA CYS A 120 -5.36 11.78 1.39
C CYS A 120 -6.42 11.47 0.31
N MET A 121 -7.57 10.95 0.74
CA MET A 121 -8.74 10.68 -0.09
C MET A 121 -9.63 11.92 -0.15
N GLY A 122 -9.50 12.67 -1.24
CA GLY A 122 -10.20 13.93 -1.48
C GLY A 122 -9.29 15.16 -1.35
N PRO A 123 -9.83 16.39 -1.47
CA PRO A 123 -9.05 17.61 -1.35
C PRO A 123 -8.36 17.71 0.01
N ILE A 124 -7.07 18.07 0.03
CA ILE A 124 -6.21 17.98 1.23
C ILE A 124 -6.73 18.77 2.43
N ASN A 125 -7.45 19.88 2.20
CA ASN A 125 -8.01 20.74 3.24
C ASN A 125 -9.50 20.46 3.52
N SER A 126 -10.10 19.45 2.90
CA SER A 126 -11.51 19.10 3.13
C SER A 126 -11.67 18.43 4.51
N PRO A 127 -12.64 18.85 5.34
CA PRO A 127 -12.95 18.18 6.61
C PRO A 127 -13.53 16.77 6.41
N TYR A 128 -14.07 16.48 5.22
CA TYR A 128 -14.61 15.17 4.87
C TYR A 128 -13.56 14.22 4.28
N ALA A 129 -12.39 14.74 3.89
CA ALA A 129 -11.31 13.88 3.42
C ALA A 129 -10.75 13.03 4.55
N ARG A 130 -10.23 11.86 4.19
CA ARG A 130 -9.63 10.89 5.11
C ARG A 130 -8.19 10.64 4.70
N CYS A 131 -7.29 10.62 5.68
CA CYS A 131 -5.90 10.33 5.46
C CYS A 131 -5.58 8.89 5.88
N GLY A 132 -4.62 8.29 5.19
CA GLY A 132 -4.11 6.97 5.49
C GLY A 132 -2.61 6.90 5.22
N ILE A 133 -2.01 5.81 5.70
CA ILE A 133 -0.68 5.39 5.28
C ILE A 133 -0.82 3.96 4.79
N GLU A 134 -0.44 3.74 3.54
CA GLU A 134 -0.25 2.41 2.98
C GLU A 134 1.23 2.05 3.05
N VAL A 135 1.56 0.85 3.54
CA VAL A 135 2.89 0.27 3.45
C VAL A 135 2.89 -0.85 2.43
N THR A 136 3.84 -0.85 1.51
CA THR A 136 3.90 -1.79 0.38
C THR A 136 5.34 -2.11 0.02
N ASP A 137 5.59 -3.33 -0.47
CA ASP A 137 6.88 -3.70 -1.09
C ASP A 137 6.90 -3.57 -2.62
N SER A 138 5.83 -3.00 -3.20
CA SER A 138 5.69 -2.81 -4.64
C SER A 138 5.87 -1.35 -5.04
N ALA A 139 6.94 -1.06 -5.78
CA ALA A 139 7.13 0.25 -6.41
C ALA A 139 6.01 0.58 -7.40
N TYR A 140 5.42 -0.44 -8.05
CA TYR A 140 4.27 -0.26 -8.94
C TYR A 140 3.05 0.28 -8.19
N VAL A 141 2.80 -0.21 -6.98
CA VAL A 141 1.73 0.33 -6.11
C VAL A 141 2.04 1.79 -5.76
N ALA A 142 3.27 2.12 -5.36
CA ALA A 142 3.64 3.50 -5.02
C ALA A 142 3.42 4.49 -6.19
N VAL A 143 3.83 4.12 -7.40
CA VAL A 143 3.62 4.92 -8.62
C VAL A 143 2.14 5.11 -8.92
N ASN A 144 1.30 4.09 -8.75
CA ASN A 144 -0.15 4.23 -8.95
C ASN A 144 -0.82 5.06 -7.84
N MET A 145 -0.35 4.94 -6.59
CA MET A 145 -0.87 5.75 -5.48
C MET A 145 -0.60 7.24 -5.67
N TYR A 146 0.53 7.60 -6.29
CA TYR A 146 0.82 8.97 -6.71
C TYR A 146 -0.24 9.51 -7.68
N LEU A 147 -0.67 8.70 -8.65
CA LEU A 147 -1.66 9.11 -9.65
C LEU A 147 -3.09 9.12 -9.09
N MET A 148 -3.43 8.15 -8.24
CA MET A 148 -4.81 7.89 -7.80
C MET A 148 -5.21 8.70 -6.57
N THR A 149 -4.24 9.16 -5.77
CA THR A 149 -4.49 9.81 -4.48
C THR A 149 -3.75 11.13 -4.35
N ARG A 150 -3.98 11.86 -3.25
CA ARG A 150 -3.12 12.99 -2.88
C ARG A 150 -2.04 12.44 -1.95
N MET A 151 -1.05 11.79 -2.55
CA MET A 151 0.07 11.13 -1.88
C MET A 151 1.12 12.16 -1.39
N GLY A 152 1.88 11.79 -0.37
CA GLY A 152 3.15 12.42 -0.03
C GLY A 152 3.12 13.37 1.17
N ALA A 153 4.07 14.32 1.17
CA ALA A 153 4.39 15.15 2.34
C ALA A 153 3.18 15.89 2.92
N LYS A 154 2.30 16.46 2.09
CA LYS A 154 1.11 17.19 2.57
C LYS A 154 0.12 16.28 3.31
N ALA A 155 -0.02 15.03 2.88
CA ALA A 155 -0.86 14.06 3.59
C ALA A 155 -0.21 13.68 4.93
N LEU A 156 1.11 13.48 4.95
CA LEU A 156 1.85 13.21 6.18
C LEU A 156 1.73 14.34 7.20
N GLU A 157 1.90 15.61 6.78
CA GLU A 157 1.73 16.78 7.65
C GLU A 157 0.33 16.83 8.27
N ARG A 158 -0.71 16.51 7.48
CA ARG A 158 -2.08 16.44 7.97
C ARG A 158 -2.27 15.31 8.98
N ILE A 159 -1.70 14.13 8.72
CA ILE A 159 -1.74 12.97 9.63
C ILE A 159 -1.06 13.32 10.95
N GLU A 160 0.12 13.96 10.91
CA GLU A 160 0.84 14.36 12.12
C GLU A 160 0.09 15.40 12.94
N ARG A 161 -0.64 16.31 12.27
CA ARG A 161 -1.50 17.30 12.93
C ARG A 161 -2.75 16.67 13.55
N GLU A 162 -3.39 15.73 12.88
CA GLU A 162 -4.67 15.11 13.31
C GLU A 162 -4.46 13.90 14.25
N GLY A 163 -3.26 13.32 14.25
CA GLY A 163 -2.88 12.20 15.12
C GLY A 163 -3.54 10.86 14.78
N THR A 164 -4.42 10.82 13.77
CA THR A 164 -5.19 9.63 13.37
C THR A 164 -5.12 9.43 11.86
N PHE A 165 -5.13 8.17 11.43
CA PHE A 165 -5.06 7.80 10.02
C PHE A 165 -5.49 6.33 9.83
N VAL A 166 -5.89 5.98 8.61
CA VAL A 166 -6.15 4.59 8.21
C VAL A 166 -4.82 3.87 7.99
N LYS A 167 -4.63 2.72 8.64
CA LYS A 167 -3.45 1.86 8.49
C LYS A 167 -3.72 0.83 7.40
N GLY A 168 -3.00 0.91 6.28
CA GLY A 168 -3.08 -0.09 5.19
C GLY A 168 -1.74 -0.83 5.06
N MET A 169 -1.76 -2.15 5.00
CA MET A 169 -0.57 -2.97 4.79
C MET A 169 -0.76 -3.88 3.59
N HIS A 170 0.25 -3.89 2.71
CA HIS A 170 0.29 -4.65 1.47
C HIS A 170 1.67 -5.28 1.31
N SER A 171 1.72 -6.50 0.80
CA SER A 171 2.94 -7.12 0.27
C SER A 171 2.54 -8.01 -0.89
N ILE A 172 3.39 -8.08 -1.92
CA ILE A 172 3.22 -9.06 -2.99
C ILE A 172 3.53 -10.50 -2.53
N GLY A 173 4.18 -10.64 -1.36
CA GLY A 173 4.61 -11.91 -0.79
C GLY A 173 5.47 -12.74 -1.75
N GLU A 174 5.04 -13.97 -1.94
CA GLU A 174 5.66 -14.96 -2.84
C GLU A 174 4.92 -15.08 -4.20
N LEU A 175 3.89 -14.25 -4.44
CA LEU A 175 2.97 -14.36 -5.58
C LEU A 175 2.29 -15.74 -5.69
N ASP A 176 2.15 -16.45 -4.58
CA ASP A 176 1.42 -17.72 -4.49
C ASP A 176 -0.10 -17.43 -4.42
N PRO A 177 -0.90 -17.85 -5.42
CA PRO A 177 -2.34 -17.62 -5.43
C PRO A 177 -3.08 -18.21 -4.22
N GLU A 178 -2.54 -19.28 -3.62
CA GLU A 178 -3.13 -19.94 -2.45
C GLU A 178 -2.80 -19.22 -1.14
N ARG A 179 -1.94 -18.20 -1.18
CA ARG A 179 -1.50 -17.40 -0.03
C ARG A 179 -1.86 -15.93 -0.18
N ARG A 180 -2.96 -15.64 -0.88
CA ARG A 180 -3.49 -14.30 -1.14
C ARG A 180 -4.74 -14.04 -0.32
N TYR A 181 -4.76 -12.95 0.45
CA TYR A 181 -5.89 -12.55 1.27
C TYR A 181 -6.05 -11.04 1.32
N ILE A 182 -7.30 -10.57 1.37
CA ILE A 182 -7.64 -9.15 1.55
C ILE A 182 -8.57 -9.05 2.77
N MET A 183 -8.19 -8.23 3.75
CA MET A 183 -8.94 -8.07 4.99
C MET A 183 -9.28 -6.59 5.21
N HIS A 184 -10.52 -6.32 5.59
CA HIS A 184 -11.05 -5.00 5.93
C HIS A 184 -11.55 -4.95 7.37
#